data_AF-A0A5B9T7V4-F1
#
_entry.id   AF-A0A5B9T7V4-F1
#
_cell.length_a   1.000
_cell.length_b   1.000
_cell.length_c   1.000
_cell.angle_alpha   90.00
_cell.angle_beta   90.00
_cell.angle_gamma   90.00
#
_symmetry.space_group_name_H-M   'P 1'
#
loop_
_entity.id
_entity.type
_entity.pdbx_description
1 polymer ?
#
loop_
_entity_poly.entity_id
_entity_poly.type
_entity_poly.pdbx_seq_one_letter_code
_entity_poly.pdbx_strand_id
1 'polypeptide(L)'
;MPNPIAPAAFGPAKYRVMNTLCFEGGLFNRRVVSEIGLPDPRFFIYWDDTIYGYRASKVTNPIVVPDVVLRRTREIGNWDIAGIRQLNSTSDVNRYHIMRNRGYMARYFMVHGDFRPMLFALGTVLTAIKEVIRLVMVDREHVQTGLVQIAKGWWDSRKLMHDPDWKPMPPLK
;
A
#
# COMPACT_ATOMS: atom_id res chain seq x y z
N MET A 1 3.31 5.32 4.54
CA MET A 1 4.25 4.65 3.63
C MET A 1 5.53 4.44 4.44
N PRO A 2 6.22 3.29 4.39
CA PRO A 2 7.41 3.08 5.21
C PRO A 2 8.37 4.25 4.97
N ASN A 3 8.71 4.95 6.05
CA ASN A 3 9.57 6.11 6.01
C ASN A 3 10.99 5.62 5.63
N PRO A 4 11.51 5.98 4.44
CA PRO A 4 12.81 5.48 3.97
C PRO A 4 13.98 6.00 4.82
N ILE A 5 13.73 6.99 5.68
CA ILE A 5 14.73 7.64 6.55
C ILE A 5 14.57 7.16 8.01
N ALA A 6 13.52 6.40 8.34
CA ALA A 6 13.34 5.94 9.72
C ALA A 6 14.41 4.88 10.07
N PRO A 7 15.12 5.03 11.22
CA PRO A 7 16.17 4.09 11.61
C PRO A 7 15.67 2.64 11.65
N ALA A 8 16.46 1.68 11.21
CA ALA A 8 16.07 0.26 11.27
C ALA A 8 15.91 -0.25 12.71
N ALA A 9 16.70 0.29 13.65
CA ALA A 9 16.67 -0.10 15.05
C ALA A 9 15.51 0.57 15.84
N PHE A 10 14.90 -0.18 16.75
CA PHE A 10 13.97 0.37 17.74
C PHE A 10 14.74 1.16 18.80
N GLY A 11 14.18 2.28 19.24
CA GLY A 11 14.75 3.05 20.36
C GLY A 11 14.52 2.36 21.71
N PRO A 12 14.95 2.99 22.83
CA PRO A 12 14.83 2.42 24.19
C PRO A 12 13.41 2.01 24.58
N ALA A 13 12.40 2.69 24.02
CA ALA A 13 10.98 2.41 24.25
C ALA A 13 10.51 1.07 23.65
N LYS A 14 11.28 0.43 22.77
CA LYS A 14 10.94 -0.85 22.10
C LYS A 14 9.60 -0.84 21.34
N TYR A 15 9.09 0.33 20.97
CA TYR A 15 7.97 0.46 20.02
C TYR A 15 8.17 1.67 19.11
N ARG A 16 7.44 1.72 18.00
CA ARG A 16 7.39 2.88 17.10
C ARG A 16 5.97 3.13 16.61
N VAL A 17 5.50 4.37 16.73
CA VAL A 17 4.21 4.81 16.17
C VAL A 17 4.31 4.84 14.65
N MET A 18 3.30 4.30 13.96
CA MET A 18 3.21 4.33 12.51
C MET A 18 1.77 4.47 12.01
N ASN A 19 1.64 4.99 10.80
CA ASN A 19 0.37 5.20 10.11
C ASN A 19 0.17 4.23 8.94
N THR A 20 0.91 3.13 8.94
CA THR A 20 0.81 2.03 7.98
C THR A 20 0.86 0.73 8.74
N LEU A 21 0.21 -0.30 8.24
CA LEU A 21 0.30 -1.64 8.82
C LEU A 21 0.48 -2.68 7.72
N CYS A 22 0.82 -3.87 8.15
CA CYS A 22 0.69 -5.10 7.39
C CYS A 22 -0.33 -5.99 8.11
N PHE A 23 -1.18 -6.70 7.38
CA PHE A 23 -2.11 -7.66 7.99
C PHE A 23 -1.39 -8.90 8.55
N GLU A 24 -0.18 -9.18 8.08
CA GLU A 24 0.69 -10.21 8.65
C GLU A 24 1.13 -9.78 10.06
N GLY A 25 0.42 -10.26 11.09
CA GLY A 25 0.77 -10.02 12.50
C GLY A 25 0.13 -8.78 13.12
N GLY A 26 -0.79 -8.11 12.42
CA GLY A 26 -1.55 -6.99 12.97
C GLY A 26 -2.56 -7.43 14.03
N LEU A 27 -2.52 -6.81 15.21
CA LEU A 27 -3.52 -6.98 16.26
C LEU A 27 -4.40 -5.73 16.36
N PHE A 28 -5.71 -5.93 16.43
CA PHE A 28 -6.68 -4.84 16.40
C PHE A 28 -7.61 -4.90 17.60
N ASN A 29 -7.76 -3.76 18.29
CA ASN A 29 -8.82 -3.63 19.27
C ASN A 29 -10.18 -3.55 18.54
N ARG A 30 -11.17 -4.33 19.01
CA ARG A 30 -12.53 -4.34 18.43
C ARG A 30 -13.14 -2.94 18.32
N ARG A 31 -12.85 -2.05 19.27
CA ARG A 31 -13.38 -0.67 19.26
C ARG A 31 -12.89 0.11 18.03
N VAL A 32 -11.62 -0.03 17.66
CA VAL A 32 -11.04 0.59 16.46
C VAL A 32 -11.73 0.05 15.22
N VAL A 33 -11.86 -1.29 15.10
CA VAL A 33 -12.55 -1.93 13.97
C VAL A 33 -14.00 -1.48 13.85
N SER A 34 -14.70 -1.34 14.99
CA SER A 34 -16.09 -0.84 14.99
C SER A 34 -16.21 0.60 14.50
N GLU A 35 -15.21 1.44 14.77
CA GLU A 35 -15.22 2.86 14.39
C GLU A 35 -14.79 3.09 12.94
N ILE A 36 -13.77 2.36 12.47
CA ILE A 36 -13.26 2.51 11.09
C ILE A 36 -13.89 1.52 10.11
N GLY A 37 -14.68 0.54 10.55
CA GLY A 37 -15.21 -0.48 9.65
C GLY A 37 -14.20 -1.58 9.29
N LEU A 38 -14.63 -2.47 8.40
CA LEU A 38 -13.79 -3.56 7.87
C LEU A 38 -12.83 -3.07 6.78
N PRO A 39 -11.75 -3.83 6.48
CA PRO A 39 -10.93 -3.59 5.31
C PRO A 39 -11.75 -3.54 4.04
N ASP A 40 -11.37 -2.66 3.12
CA ASP A 40 -12.11 -2.39 1.91
C ASP A 40 -11.85 -3.48 0.84
N PRO A 41 -12.81 -4.37 0.56
CA PRO A 41 -12.58 -5.51 -0.33
C PRO A 41 -12.32 -5.08 -1.77
N ARG A 42 -12.67 -3.83 -2.13
CA ARG A 42 -12.47 -3.30 -3.48
C ARG A 42 -11.00 -3.28 -3.88
N PHE A 43 -10.07 -3.16 -2.91
CA PHE A 43 -8.63 -3.21 -3.19
C PHE A 43 -8.17 -4.56 -3.77
N PHE A 44 -8.82 -5.66 -3.36
CA PHE A 44 -8.46 -7.05 -3.66
C PHE A 44 -7.06 -7.45 -3.14
N ILE A 45 -6.01 -6.79 -3.61
CA ILE A 45 -4.60 -6.96 -3.21
C ILE A 45 -3.86 -5.62 -3.28
N TYR A 46 -2.80 -5.45 -2.48
CA TYR A 46 -1.96 -4.24 -2.39
C TYR A 46 -2.66 -2.99 -1.87
N TRP A 47 -1.99 -2.29 -0.96
CA TRP A 47 -2.40 -1.00 -0.36
C TRP A 47 -3.62 -1.04 0.57
N ASP A 48 -4.34 -2.16 0.62
CA ASP A 48 -5.45 -2.41 1.55
C ASP A 48 -4.98 -2.32 3.01
N ASP A 49 -3.86 -2.98 3.32
CA ASP A 49 -3.22 -2.96 4.63
C ASP A 49 -2.80 -1.55 5.03
N THR A 50 -2.11 -0.85 4.13
CA THR A 50 -1.60 0.50 4.31
C THR A 50 -2.72 1.49 4.56
N ILE A 51 -3.81 1.40 3.80
CA ILE A 51 -4.99 2.25 4.00
C ILE A 51 -5.73 1.90 5.27
N TYR A 52 -5.85 0.62 5.62
CA TYR A 52 -6.46 0.23 6.88
C TYR A 52 -5.68 0.80 8.09
N GLY A 53 -4.35 0.76 8.04
CA GLY A 53 -3.50 1.37 9.08
C GLY A 53 -3.57 2.88 9.12
N TYR A 54 -3.65 3.53 7.96
CA TYR A 54 -3.89 4.96 7.88
C TYR A 54 -5.23 5.33 8.53
N ARG A 55 -6.30 4.59 8.26
CA ARG A 55 -7.63 4.81 8.88
C ARG A 55 -7.59 4.56 10.39
N ALA A 56 -6.93 3.49 10.83
CA ALA A 56 -6.72 3.24 12.26
C ALA A 56 -5.95 4.39 12.93
N SER A 57 -4.96 4.98 12.26
CA SER A 57 -4.22 6.14 12.78
C SER A 57 -5.04 7.43 12.93
N LYS A 58 -6.29 7.46 12.43
CA LYS A 58 -7.21 8.59 12.64
C LYS A 58 -7.94 8.54 13.96
N VAL A 59 -8.03 7.35 14.57
CA VAL A 59 -8.80 7.11 15.81
C VAL A 59 -7.92 6.60 16.95
N THR A 60 -6.67 6.20 16.65
CA THR A 60 -5.71 5.73 17.64
C THR A 60 -4.27 5.91 17.13
N ASN A 61 -3.28 5.46 17.89
CA ASN A 61 -1.87 5.43 17.51
C ASN A 61 -1.42 3.99 17.27
N PRO A 62 -1.43 3.48 16.01
CA PRO A 62 -0.87 2.17 15.71
C PRO A 62 0.62 2.15 16.04
N ILE A 63 1.08 1.06 16.66
CA ILE A 63 2.48 0.86 17.02
C ILE A 63 2.98 -0.45 16.44
N VAL A 64 4.27 -0.50 16.11
CA VAL A 64 4.98 -1.77 15.88
C VAL A 64 5.92 -2.04 17.02
N VAL A 65 5.99 -3.31 17.38
CA VAL A 65 6.83 -3.88 18.42
C VAL A 65 7.77 -4.93 17.80
N PRO A 66 9.01 -5.08 18.31
CA PRO A 66 9.98 -6.05 17.78
C PRO A 66 9.80 -7.47 18.33
N ASP A 67 8.94 -7.66 19.33
CA ASP A 67 8.96 -8.86 20.19
C ASP A 67 8.52 -10.16 19.49
N VAL A 68 7.70 -10.05 18.42
CA VAL A 68 7.19 -11.21 17.69
C VAL A 68 7.34 -10.99 16.20
N VAL A 69 8.19 -11.79 15.56
CA VAL A 69 8.42 -11.74 14.12
C VAL A 69 7.75 -12.93 13.46
N LEU A 70 6.76 -12.67 12.62
CA LEU A 70 6.21 -13.69 11.72
C LEU A 70 7.18 -13.92 10.57
N ARG A 71 7.62 -15.16 10.41
CA ARG A 71 8.45 -15.58 9.28
C ARG A 71 7.56 -16.15 8.19
N ARG A 72 7.65 -15.61 6.98
CA ARG A 72 7.01 -16.18 5.80
C ARG A 72 7.60 -17.57 5.53
N THR A 73 6.74 -18.55 5.29
CA THR A 73 7.12 -19.94 5.05
C THR A 73 7.50 -20.22 3.60
N ARG A 74 7.00 -19.41 2.65
CA ARG A 74 7.35 -19.51 1.23
C ARG A 74 8.56 -18.64 0.93
N GLU A 75 9.60 -19.26 0.38
CA GLU A 75 10.75 -18.52 -0.15
C GLU A 75 10.31 -17.73 -1.39
N ILE A 76 10.58 -16.44 -1.38
CA ILE A 76 10.37 -15.56 -2.53
C ILE A 76 11.75 -15.23 -3.06
N GLY A 77 12.02 -15.58 -4.32
CA GLY A 77 13.28 -15.25 -4.98
C GLY A 77 13.44 -13.73 -5.07
N ASN A 78 14.21 -13.16 -4.14
CA ASN A 78 14.54 -11.73 -4.14
C ASN A 78 15.73 -11.49 -5.07
N TRP A 79 15.51 -10.71 -6.14
CA TRP A 79 16.61 -10.20 -6.95
C TRP A 79 17.15 -8.92 -6.32
N ASP A 80 18.42 -8.95 -5.94
CA ASP A 80 19.15 -7.78 -5.45
C ASP A 80 19.77 -7.06 -6.65
N ILE A 81 19.23 -5.90 -7.00
CA ILE A 81 19.82 -5.03 -8.02
C ILE A 81 20.17 -3.72 -7.32
N ALA A 82 21.47 -3.40 -7.28
CA ALA A 82 22.03 -2.17 -6.75
C ALA A 82 21.67 -1.86 -5.28
N GLY A 83 21.55 -2.87 -4.41
CA GLY A 83 21.32 -2.69 -2.97
C GLY A 83 19.86 -2.38 -2.59
N ILE A 84 18.94 -2.36 -3.57
CA ILE A 84 17.50 -2.24 -3.33
C ILE A 84 16.90 -3.64 -3.28
N ARG A 85 16.95 -4.25 -2.09
CA ARG A 85 16.28 -5.52 -1.78
C ARG A 85 14.76 -5.33 -1.88
N GLN A 86 14.13 -5.54 -3.04
CA GLN A 86 12.66 -5.72 -3.19
C GLN A 86 12.12 -5.89 -4.63
N LEU A 87 12.94 -6.27 -5.62
CA LEU A 87 12.46 -6.50 -6.98
C LEU A 87 12.11 -7.97 -7.19
N ASN A 88 10.95 -8.36 -6.67
CA ASN A 88 10.37 -9.68 -6.92
C ASN A 88 9.58 -9.68 -8.23
N SER A 89 9.62 -10.81 -8.94
CA SER A 89 8.72 -11.04 -10.08
C SER A 89 7.28 -10.75 -9.64
N THR A 90 6.58 -9.94 -10.44
CA THR A 90 5.25 -9.44 -10.11
C THR A 90 4.33 -9.73 -11.28
N SER A 91 3.25 -10.47 -11.01
CA SER A 91 2.26 -10.80 -12.03
C SER A 91 1.56 -9.56 -12.60
N ASP A 92 1.05 -9.69 -13.82
CA ASP A 92 0.28 -8.66 -14.51
C ASP A 92 -0.94 -8.19 -13.69
N VAL A 93 -1.61 -9.10 -12.98
CA VAL A 93 -2.71 -8.77 -12.06
C VAL A 93 -2.22 -7.87 -10.92
N ASN A 94 -1.08 -8.21 -10.30
CA ASN A 94 -0.50 -7.41 -9.24
C ASN A 94 -0.14 -6.01 -9.73
N ARG A 95 0.47 -5.89 -10.93
CA ARG A 95 0.85 -4.61 -11.55
C ARG A 95 -0.36 -3.71 -11.77
N TYR A 96 -1.45 -4.28 -12.29
CA TYR A 96 -2.71 -3.57 -12.45
C TYR A 96 -3.21 -3.01 -11.11
N HIS A 97 -3.28 -3.84 -10.06
CA HIS A 97 -3.79 -3.43 -8.76
C HIS A 97 -2.89 -2.43 -8.03
N ILE A 98 -1.56 -2.56 -8.14
CA ILE A 98 -0.60 -1.58 -7.58
C ILE A 98 -0.90 -0.17 -8.08
N MET A 99 -1.21 -0.02 -9.37
CA MET A 99 -1.54 1.26 -9.97
C MET A 99 -3.00 1.66 -9.70
N ARG A 100 -3.96 0.77 -9.95
CA ARG A 100 -5.39 1.06 -9.81
C ARG A 100 -5.78 1.48 -8.39
N ASN A 101 -5.20 0.83 -7.38
CA ASN A 101 -5.52 1.11 -5.99
C ASN A 101 -5.02 2.47 -5.50
N ARG A 102 -4.11 3.14 -6.22
CA ARG A 102 -3.77 4.55 -5.97
C ARG A 102 -5.03 5.43 -6.01
N GLY A 103 -6.02 5.10 -6.83
CA GLY A 103 -7.27 5.84 -6.90
C GLY A 103 -8.06 5.76 -5.60
N TYR A 104 -8.19 4.57 -5.02
CA TYR A 104 -8.82 4.40 -3.71
C TYR A 104 -8.04 5.07 -2.60
N MET A 105 -6.69 4.99 -2.60
CA MET A 105 -5.86 5.70 -1.63
C MET A 105 -6.14 7.20 -1.65
N ALA A 106 -6.19 7.80 -2.84
CA ALA A 106 -6.50 9.21 -3.01
C ALA A 106 -7.85 9.57 -2.41
N ARG A 107 -8.89 8.77 -2.66
CA ARG A 107 -10.23 9.00 -2.11
C ARG A 107 -10.25 8.96 -0.58
N TYR A 108 -9.57 8.01 0.05
CA TYR A 108 -9.44 8.00 1.51
C TYR A 108 -8.68 9.21 2.05
N PHE A 109 -7.62 9.66 1.36
CA PHE A 109 -6.93 10.89 1.74
C PHE A 109 -7.81 12.13 1.58
N MET A 110 -8.65 12.18 0.53
CA MET A 110 -9.58 13.29 0.30
C MET A 110 -10.64 13.37 1.41
N VAL A 111 -11.23 12.24 1.79
CA VAL A 111 -12.24 12.16 2.87
C VAL A 111 -11.71 12.71 4.19
N HIS A 112 -10.44 12.46 4.50
CA HIS A 112 -9.82 12.90 5.76
C HIS A 112 -9.09 14.25 5.65
N GLY A 113 -9.12 14.92 4.48
CA GLY A 113 -8.48 16.22 4.28
C GLY A 113 -6.95 16.20 4.12
N ASP A 114 -6.34 15.01 4.01
CA ASP A 114 -4.88 14.84 3.89
C ASP A 114 -4.39 14.73 2.44
N PHE A 115 -5.30 14.84 1.47
CA PHE A 115 -4.94 14.72 0.07
C PHE A 115 -4.16 15.94 -0.42
N ARG A 116 -2.90 15.72 -0.81
CA ARG A 116 -2.02 16.73 -1.41
C ARG A 116 -1.81 16.39 -2.89
N PRO A 117 -2.53 17.04 -3.83
CA PRO A 117 -2.60 16.59 -5.23
C PRO A 117 -1.23 16.46 -5.91
N MET A 118 -0.36 17.45 -5.76
CA MET A 118 0.97 17.46 -6.41
C MET A 118 1.89 16.38 -5.86
N LEU A 119 1.96 16.24 -4.53
CA LEU A 119 2.77 15.21 -3.88
C LEU A 119 2.22 13.81 -4.18
N PHE A 120 0.90 13.67 -4.23
CA PHE A 120 0.27 12.40 -4.56
C PHE A 120 0.52 12.00 -6.02
N ALA A 121 0.43 12.96 -6.95
CA ALA A 121 0.73 12.75 -8.36
C ALA A 121 2.19 12.33 -8.54
N LEU A 122 3.14 13.01 -7.90
CA LEU A 122 4.55 12.63 -7.91
C LEU A 122 4.75 11.21 -7.36
N GLY A 123 4.13 10.87 -6.22
CA GLY A 123 4.21 9.52 -5.65
C GLY A 123 3.64 8.44 -6.57
N THR A 124 2.57 8.75 -7.32
CA THR A 124 1.98 7.83 -8.31
C THR A 124 2.91 7.65 -9.52
N VAL A 125 3.54 8.72 -10.01
CA VAL A 125 4.55 8.65 -11.09
C VAL A 125 5.72 7.77 -10.65
N LEU A 126 6.27 8.00 -9.45
CA LEU A 126 7.38 7.21 -8.92
C LEU A 126 7.01 5.73 -8.74
N THR A 127 5.76 5.45 -8.33
CA THR A 127 5.26 4.06 -8.23
C THR A 127 5.23 3.40 -9.61
N ALA A 128 4.74 4.08 -10.65
CA ALA A 128 4.73 3.54 -12.00
C ALA A 128 6.14 3.32 -12.54
N ILE A 129 7.06 4.28 -12.35
CA ILE A 129 8.47 4.14 -12.76
C ILE A 129 9.09 2.91 -12.08
N LYS A 130 8.86 2.72 -10.78
CA LYS A 130 9.33 1.53 -10.06
C LYS A 130 8.80 0.23 -10.68
N GLU A 131 7.51 0.18 -11.02
CA GLU A 131 6.92 -1.02 -11.64
C GLU A 131 7.42 -1.26 -13.07
N VAL A 132 7.68 -0.21 -13.86
CA VAL A 132 8.31 -0.31 -15.18
C VAL A 132 9.76 -0.83 -15.06
N ILE A 133 10.54 -0.28 -14.12
CA ILE A 133 11.90 -0.78 -13.84
C ILE A 133 11.85 -2.26 -13.47
N ARG A 134 10.94 -2.64 -12.56
CA ARG A 134 10.74 -4.05 -12.18
C ARG A 134 10.42 -4.92 -13.39
N LEU A 135 9.57 -4.44 -14.29
CA LEU A 135 9.16 -5.17 -15.49
C LEU A 135 10.34 -5.40 -16.44
N VAL A 136 11.11 -4.36 -16.74
CA VAL A 136 12.25 -4.43 -17.68
C VAL A 136 13.45 -5.18 -17.07
N MET A 137 13.64 -5.11 -15.76
CA MET A 137 14.78 -5.76 -15.11
C MET A 137 14.52 -7.22 -14.76
N VAL A 138 13.31 -7.59 -14.34
CA VAL A 138 13.00 -8.92 -13.79
C VAL A 138 12.14 -9.75 -14.74
N ASP A 139 11.07 -9.17 -15.27
CA ASP A 139 10.03 -9.90 -16.01
C ASP A 139 10.09 -9.58 -17.52
N ARG A 140 11.29 -9.71 -18.11
CA ARG A 140 11.58 -9.29 -19.51
C ARG A 140 10.68 -9.93 -20.56
N GLU A 141 10.19 -11.14 -20.31
CA GLU A 141 9.30 -11.88 -21.21
C GLU A 141 7.87 -11.31 -21.24
N HIS A 142 7.46 -10.56 -20.21
CA HIS A 142 6.10 -10.03 -20.05
C HIS A 142 6.02 -8.51 -20.23
N VAL A 143 7.05 -7.88 -20.82
CA VAL A 143 7.15 -6.40 -20.88
C VAL A 143 5.95 -5.77 -21.59
N GLN A 144 5.48 -6.35 -22.70
CA GLN A 144 4.35 -5.78 -23.43
C GLN A 144 3.05 -5.85 -22.61
N THR A 145 2.73 -7.01 -22.05
CA THR A 145 1.49 -7.21 -21.28
C THR A 145 1.52 -6.46 -19.94
N GLY A 146 2.68 -6.44 -19.27
CA GLY A 146 2.88 -5.72 -18.02
C GLY A 146 2.75 -4.20 -18.18
N LEU A 147 3.29 -3.62 -19.26
CA LEU A 147 3.12 -2.19 -19.54
C LEU A 147 1.65 -1.82 -19.78
N VAL A 148 0.91 -2.67 -20.50
CA VAL A 148 -0.54 -2.50 -20.70
C VAL A 148 -1.28 -2.51 -19.37
N GLN A 149 -0.95 -3.43 -18.45
CA GLN A 149 -1.59 -3.47 -17.13
C GLN A 149 -1.25 -2.26 -16.26
N ILE A 150 -0.01 -1.78 -16.30
CA ILE A 150 0.39 -0.55 -15.59
C ILE A 150 -0.41 0.64 -16.12
N ALA A 151 -0.50 0.80 -17.45
CA ALA A 151 -1.24 1.88 -18.08
C ALA A 151 -2.75 1.79 -17.79
N LYS A 152 -3.33 0.58 -17.89
CA LYS A 152 -4.74 0.32 -17.58
C LYS A 152 -5.04 0.64 -16.12
N GLY A 153 -4.20 0.16 -15.19
CA GLY A 153 -4.34 0.45 -13.76
C GLY A 153 -4.21 1.94 -13.45
N TRP A 154 -3.31 2.65 -14.12
CA TRP A 154 -3.19 4.11 -14.00
C TRP A 154 -4.48 4.81 -14.45
N TRP A 155 -5.01 4.45 -15.61
CA TRP A 155 -6.24 5.05 -16.14
C TRP A 155 -7.43 4.82 -15.21
N ASP A 156 -7.60 3.58 -14.76
CA ASP A 156 -8.67 3.22 -13.82
C ASP A 156 -8.49 3.90 -12.46
N SER A 157 -7.25 4.08 -11.99
CA SER A 157 -6.98 4.90 -10.80
C SER A 157 -7.51 6.33 -10.98
N ARG A 158 -7.34 6.95 -12.15
CA ARG A 158 -7.87 8.30 -12.40
C ARG A 158 -9.38 8.33 -12.42
N LYS A 159 -10.03 7.35 -13.06
CA LYS A 159 -11.50 7.21 -13.03
C LYS A 159 -12.00 7.11 -11.59
N LEU A 160 -11.39 6.26 -10.77
CA LEU A 160 -11.76 6.07 -9.36
C LEU A 160 -11.55 7.32 -8.50
N MET A 161 -10.54 8.14 -8.80
CA MET A 161 -10.35 9.41 -8.09
C MET A 161 -11.50 10.38 -8.32
N HIS A 162 -12.07 10.37 -9.52
CA HIS A 162 -13.15 11.26 -9.94
C HIS A 162 -14.54 10.62 -9.83
N ASP A 163 -14.64 9.41 -9.27
CA ASP A 163 -15.90 8.71 -9.06
C ASP A 163 -16.77 9.46 -8.03
N PRO A 164 -17.94 10.00 -8.41
CA PRO A 164 -18.81 10.73 -7.50
C PRO A 164 -19.52 9.80 -6.51
N ASP A 165 -19.75 8.55 -6.89
CA ASP A 165 -20.51 7.57 -6.11
C ASP A 165 -19.63 6.83 -5.10
N TRP A 166 -18.31 6.95 -5.22
CA TRP A 166 -17.39 6.34 -4.28
C TRP A 166 -17.59 6.89 -2.87
N LYS A 167 -17.80 5.98 -1.92
CA LYS A 167 -17.86 6.25 -0.47
C LYS A 167 -16.79 5.45 0.28
N PRO A 168 -16.28 5.98 1.41
CA PRO A 168 -15.41 5.21 2.29
C PRO A 168 -16.20 4.04 2.92
N MET A 169 -15.49 2.99 3.35
CA MET A 169 -16.11 1.88 4.07
C MET A 169 -16.83 2.40 5.33
N PRO A 170 -18.10 2.04 5.56
CA PRO A 170 -18.86 2.54 6.69
C PRO A 170 -18.32 1.99 8.02
N PRO A 171 -18.45 2.74 9.12
CA PRO A 171 -18.31 2.20 10.48
C PRO A 171 -19.28 1.03 10.73
N LEU A 172 -19.00 0.21 11.75
CA LEU A 172 -19.89 -0.87 12.18
C LEU A 172 -20.82 -0.45 13.34
N LYS A 173 -20.84 0.84 13.66
CA LYS A 173 -21.66 1.45 14.71
C LYS A 173 -22.52 2.54 14.13
#